data_AF-A0A2E2E1C8-F1
#
_entry.id   AF-A0A2E2E1C8-F1
#
_cell.length_a   1.000
_cell.length_b   1.000
_cell.length_c   1.000
_cell.angle_alpha   90.00
_cell.angle_beta   90.00
_cell.angle_gamma   90.00
#
_symmetry.space_group_name_H-M   'P 1'
#
loop_
_entity.id
_entity.type
_entity.pdbx_description
1 polymer ?
#
loop_
_entity_poly.entity_id
_entity_poly.type
_entity_poly.pdbx_seq_one_letter_code
_entity_poly.pdbx_strand_id
1 'polypeptide(L)'
;MDNDTEFLSENIGYTVRLWRLASGYGIEEFSRQTGIPVDTITMIETSQASLSLDQAFRMAAVFDMNPSDLMASIGKPSMEARIRLLALTVASHPDPEVRRYVEKLINTALEADDGKKAAPKKGPRPKTPKKT
;
A
#
# COMPACT_ATOMS: atom_id res chain seq x y z
N MET A 1 -17.94 -2.10 20.55
CA MET A 1 -17.07 -3.16 20.02
C MET A 1 -16.76 -2.75 18.60
N ASP A 2 -15.55 -2.24 18.39
CA ASP A 2 -15.15 -1.51 17.19
C ASP A 2 -14.68 -2.48 16.11
N ASN A 3 -15.62 -3.10 15.38
CA ASN A 3 -15.34 -4.05 14.29
C ASN A 3 -14.79 -3.38 13.01
N ASP A 4 -14.90 -2.05 12.89
CA ASP A 4 -14.53 -1.36 11.65
C ASP A 4 -13.01 -1.26 11.46
N THR A 5 -12.25 -1.33 12.55
CA THR A 5 -10.77 -1.28 12.51
C THR A 5 -10.16 -2.64 12.17
N GLU A 6 -10.87 -3.72 12.47
CA GLU A 6 -10.46 -5.10 12.20
C GLU A 6 -10.70 -5.48 10.73
N PHE A 7 -11.68 -4.87 10.05
CA PHE A 7 -12.00 -5.15 8.64
C PHE A 7 -10.91 -4.67 7.64
N LEU A 8 -9.98 -3.82 8.08
CA LEU A 8 -8.83 -3.36 7.27
C LEU A 8 -7.65 -4.34 7.29
N SER A 9 -7.66 -5.32 8.20
CA SER A 9 -6.86 -6.54 8.14
C SER A 9 -7.80 -7.65 7.68
N GLU A 10 -7.74 -8.17 6.46
CA GLU A 10 -7.02 -9.43 6.21
C GLU A 10 -7.32 -9.86 4.77
N ASN A 11 -6.84 -9.11 3.79
CA ASN A 11 -6.96 -9.60 2.42
C ASN A 11 -5.79 -9.19 1.53
N ILE A 12 -4.91 -10.15 1.31
CA ILE A 12 -3.76 -10.01 0.40
C ILE A 12 -4.22 -9.67 -1.02
N GLY A 13 -5.35 -10.23 -1.45
CA GLY A 13 -5.98 -9.94 -2.74
C GLY A 13 -6.36 -8.48 -2.89
N TYR A 14 -7.09 -7.96 -1.90
CA TYR A 14 -7.46 -6.55 -1.87
C TYR A 14 -6.22 -5.66 -1.88
N THR A 15 -5.20 -6.00 -1.09
CA THR A 15 -3.93 -5.25 -1.06
C THR A 15 -3.28 -5.22 -2.44
N VAL A 16 -3.11 -6.36 -3.11
CA VAL A 16 -2.57 -6.43 -4.48
C VAL A 16 -3.36 -5.51 -5.43
N ARG A 17 -4.70 -5.53 -5.35
CA ARG A 17 -5.55 -4.62 -6.13
C ARG A 17 -5.25 -3.16 -5.85
N LEU A 18 -5.08 -2.78 -4.58
CA LEU A 18 -4.75 -1.41 -4.19
C LEU A 18 -3.43 -0.96 -4.80
N TRP A 19 -2.39 -1.78 -4.68
CA TRP A 19 -1.07 -1.46 -5.21
C TRP A 19 -1.09 -1.39 -6.74
N ARG A 20 -1.81 -2.29 -7.42
CA ARG A 20 -2.01 -2.25 -8.87
C ARG A 20 -2.63 -0.91 -9.30
N LEU A 21 -3.72 -0.51 -8.67
CA LEU A 21 -4.42 0.72 -9.01
C LEU A 21 -3.60 1.97 -8.66
N ALA A 22 -2.94 1.98 -7.49
CA ALA A 22 -2.09 3.08 -7.03
C ALA A 22 -0.84 3.28 -7.91
N SER A 23 -0.42 2.22 -8.60
CA SER A 23 0.68 2.24 -9.58
C SER A 23 0.20 2.58 -11.00
N GLY A 24 -1.10 2.81 -11.20
CA GLY A 24 -1.68 3.18 -12.49
C GLY A 24 -1.88 2.01 -13.46
N TYR A 25 -1.75 0.77 -13.00
CA TYR A 25 -1.88 -0.40 -13.88
C TYR A 25 -3.36 -0.84 -14.03
N GLY A 26 -3.82 -0.89 -15.28
CA GLY A 26 -5.01 -1.67 -15.64
C GLY A 26 -4.74 -3.17 -15.49
N ILE A 27 -5.79 -3.99 -15.35
CA ILE A 27 -5.62 -5.43 -15.08
C ILE A 27 -4.92 -6.17 -16.23
N GLU A 28 -5.19 -5.77 -17.48
CA GLU A 28 -4.53 -6.34 -18.66
C GLU A 28 -3.04 -5.98 -18.74
N GLU A 29 -2.69 -4.73 -18.42
CA GLU A 29 -1.30 -4.29 -18.39
C GLU A 29 -0.55 -4.99 -17.25
N PHE A 30 -1.18 -5.10 -16.08
CA PHE A 30 -0.58 -5.79 -14.94
C PHE A 30 -0.35 -7.29 -15.22
N SER A 31 -1.29 -7.93 -15.93
CA SER A 31 -1.12 -9.29 -16.44
C SER A 31 0.11 -9.42 -17.35
N ARG A 32 0.28 -8.51 -18.31
CA ARG A 32 1.45 -8.51 -19.21
C ARG A 32 2.77 -8.32 -18.45
N GLN A 33 2.82 -7.37 -17.51
CA GLN A 33 4.02 -7.04 -16.75
C GLN A 33 4.42 -8.19 -15.79
N THR A 34 3.46 -8.83 -15.14
CA THR A 34 3.71 -9.92 -14.20
C THR A 34 3.84 -11.29 -14.87
N GLY A 35 3.32 -11.44 -16.09
CA GLY A 35 3.15 -12.72 -16.77
C GLY A 35 2.11 -13.64 -16.13
N ILE A 36 1.24 -13.10 -15.27
CA ILE A 36 0.17 -13.86 -14.59
C ILE A 36 -1.15 -13.62 -15.34
N PRO A 37 -1.93 -14.65 -15.68
CA PRO A 37 -3.19 -14.49 -16.42
C PRO A 37 -4.18 -13.54 -15.71
N VAL A 38 -4.94 -12.77 -16.50
CA VAL A 38 -5.95 -11.81 -15.99
C VAL A 38 -6.94 -12.48 -15.06
N ASP A 39 -7.43 -13.68 -15.40
CA ASP A 39 -8.39 -14.41 -14.58
C ASP A 39 -7.78 -14.78 -13.23
N THR A 40 -6.51 -15.19 -13.21
CA THR A 40 -5.79 -15.51 -11.98
C THR A 40 -5.59 -14.27 -11.12
N ILE A 41 -5.18 -13.13 -11.71
CA ILE A 41 -5.08 -11.86 -10.98
C ILE A 41 -6.44 -11.44 -10.43
N THR A 42 -7.51 -11.58 -11.21
CA THR A 42 -8.88 -11.27 -10.77
C THR A 42 -9.27 -12.11 -9.57
N MET A 43 -9.08 -13.43 -9.63
CA MET A 43 -9.38 -14.33 -8.52
C MET A 43 -8.54 -14.03 -7.28
N ILE A 44 -7.27 -13.65 -7.45
CA ILE A 44 -6.43 -13.20 -6.33
C ILE A 44 -7.02 -11.93 -5.73
N GLU A 45 -7.31 -10.92 -6.55
CA GLU A 45 -7.81 -9.61 -6.09
C GLU A 45 -9.20 -9.66 -5.45
N THR A 46 -10.03 -10.61 -5.84
CA THR A 46 -11.34 -10.91 -5.24
C THR A 46 -11.26 -12.00 -4.16
N SER A 47 -10.05 -12.47 -3.83
CA SER A 47 -9.80 -13.43 -2.74
C SER A 47 -10.40 -14.80 -2.97
N GLN A 48 -10.73 -15.11 -4.22
CA GLN A 48 -11.19 -16.41 -4.69
C GLN A 48 -10.02 -17.37 -4.94
N ALA A 49 -8.79 -16.86 -5.04
CA ALA A 49 -7.57 -17.64 -5.11
C ALA A 49 -6.53 -17.15 -4.09
N SER A 50 -5.74 -18.08 -3.57
CA SER A 50 -4.55 -17.74 -2.78
C SER A 50 -3.44 -17.21 -3.68
N LEU A 51 -2.65 -16.27 -3.15
CA LEU A 51 -1.45 -15.79 -3.81
C LEU A 51 -0.31 -16.76 -3.54
N SER A 52 0.25 -17.36 -4.59
CA SER A 52 1.44 -18.20 -4.47
C SER A 52 2.69 -17.33 -4.25
N LEU A 53 3.75 -17.95 -3.71
CA LEU A 53 5.01 -17.25 -3.48
C LEU A 53 5.61 -16.72 -4.80
N ASP A 54 5.65 -17.53 -5.86
CA ASP A 54 6.11 -17.12 -7.19
C ASP A 54 5.31 -15.92 -7.73
N GLN A 55 3.99 -15.93 -7.58
CA GLN A 55 3.14 -14.81 -7.98
C GLN A 55 3.44 -13.55 -7.17
N ALA A 56 3.66 -13.68 -5.85
CA ALA A 56 4.06 -12.55 -5.01
C ALA A 56 5.39 -11.95 -5.44
N PHE A 57 6.39 -12.77 -5.80
CA PHE A 57 7.69 -12.29 -6.32
C PHE A 57 7.52 -11.52 -7.64
N ARG A 58 6.72 -12.04 -8.57
CA ARG A 58 6.47 -11.38 -9.87
C ARG A 58 5.73 -10.06 -9.70
N MET A 59 4.71 -10.02 -8.85
CA MET A 59 3.97 -8.79 -8.54
C MET A 59 4.86 -7.76 -7.84
N ALA A 60 5.67 -8.18 -6.86
CA ALA A 60 6.61 -7.31 -6.16
C ALA A 60 7.65 -6.69 -7.10
N ALA A 61 8.13 -7.44 -8.10
CA ALA A 61 9.05 -6.92 -9.11
C ALA A 61 8.42 -5.78 -9.93
N VAL A 62 7.15 -5.88 -10.30
CA VAL A 62 6.43 -4.83 -11.05
C VAL A 62 6.20 -3.58 -10.20
N PHE A 63 6.06 -3.75 -8.90
CA PHE A 63 5.89 -2.64 -7.96
C PHE A 63 7.22 -2.04 -7.45
N ASP A 64 8.36 -2.52 -7.93
CA ASP A 64 9.70 -2.15 -7.45
C ASP A 64 9.83 -2.24 -5.92
N MET A 65 9.31 -3.32 -5.35
CA MET A 65 9.31 -3.56 -3.90
C MET A 65 9.96 -4.89 -3.55
N ASN A 66 10.41 -4.99 -2.29
CA ASN A 66 10.85 -6.28 -1.78
C ASN A 66 9.63 -7.22 -1.64
N PRO A 67 9.69 -8.46 -2.14
CA PRO A 67 8.65 -9.47 -1.94
C PRO A 67 8.30 -9.70 -0.46
N SER A 68 9.28 -9.59 0.44
CA SER A 68 9.04 -9.64 1.89
C SER A 68 8.25 -8.43 2.38
N ASP A 69 8.38 -7.25 1.77
CA ASP A 69 7.58 -6.06 2.10
C ASP A 69 6.15 -6.20 1.57
N LEU A 70 5.97 -6.78 0.38
CA LEU A 70 4.64 -7.13 -0.15
C LEU A 70 3.93 -8.08 0.81
N MET A 71 4.63 -9.14 1.23
CA MET A 71 4.10 -10.13 2.16
C MET A 71 3.96 -9.58 3.59
N ALA A 72 4.78 -8.62 4.02
CA ALA A 72 4.62 -7.95 5.30
C ALA A 72 3.49 -6.89 5.28
N SER A 73 3.12 -6.39 4.10
CA SER A 73 1.98 -5.49 3.89
C SER A 73 0.63 -6.20 3.94
N ILE A 74 0.62 -7.53 4.13
CA ILE A 74 -0.59 -8.33 4.38
C ILE A 74 -1.31 -7.75 5.61
N GLY A 75 -2.44 -7.10 5.35
CA GLY A 75 -3.28 -6.45 6.37
C GLY A 75 -2.90 -5.01 6.72
N LYS A 76 -1.88 -4.42 6.09
CA LYS A 76 -1.49 -3.00 6.27
C LYS A 76 -0.92 -2.41 4.97
N PRO A 77 -1.77 -2.00 4.01
CA PRO A 77 -1.29 -1.21 2.88
C PRO A 77 -0.58 0.06 3.39
N SER A 78 0.50 0.47 2.72
CA SER A 78 1.23 1.68 3.08
C SER A 78 0.29 2.89 3.11
N MET A 79 0.58 3.89 3.94
CA MET A 79 -0.24 5.09 4.03
C MET A 79 -0.43 5.74 2.66
N GLU A 80 0.62 5.74 1.83
CA GLU A 80 0.57 6.26 0.48
C GLU A 80 -0.35 5.45 -0.45
N ALA A 81 -0.34 4.12 -0.38
CA ALA A 81 -1.27 3.28 -1.14
C ALA A 81 -2.74 3.54 -0.72
N ARG A 82 -2.99 3.72 0.58
CA ARG A 82 -4.31 4.08 1.12
C ARG A 82 -4.76 5.45 0.63
N ILE A 83 -3.86 6.43 0.62
CA ILE A 83 -4.12 7.79 0.15
C ILE A 83 -4.44 7.80 -1.36
N ARG A 84 -3.66 7.09 -2.18
CA ARG A 84 -3.90 6.99 -3.64
C ARG A 84 -5.22 6.29 -3.96
N LEU A 85 -5.59 5.25 -3.20
CA LEU A 85 -6.89 4.61 -3.35
C LEU A 85 -8.04 5.56 -3.00
N LEU A 86 -7.89 6.30 -1.90
CA LEU A 86 -8.87 7.30 -1.49
C LEU A 86 -9.03 8.33 -2.61
N ALA A 87 -7.92 8.81 -3.19
CA ALA A 87 -7.93 9.74 -4.32
C ALA A 87 -8.69 9.20 -5.55
N LEU A 88 -8.48 7.93 -5.92
CA LEU A 88 -9.17 7.29 -7.06
C LEU A 88 -10.68 7.13 -6.82
N THR A 89 -11.06 6.72 -5.61
CA THR A 89 -12.46 6.56 -5.19
C THR A 89 -13.17 7.91 -5.20
N VAL A 90 -12.48 8.93 -4.72
CA VAL A 90 -12.96 10.30 -4.63
C VAL A 90 -13.08 10.92 -6.02
N ALA A 91 -12.11 10.75 -6.91
CA ALA A 91 -12.16 11.27 -8.28
C ALA A 91 -13.42 10.82 -9.04
N SER A 92 -13.94 9.63 -8.70
CA SER A 92 -15.15 9.04 -9.28
C SER A 92 -16.45 9.41 -8.52
N HIS A 93 -16.37 10.20 -7.45
CA HIS A 93 -17.51 10.56 -6.62
C HIS A 93 -18.38 11.64 -7.32
N PRO A 94 -19.71 11.48 -7.38
CA PRO A 94 -20.59 12.39 -8.12
C PRO A 94 -20.64 13.81 -7.54
N ASP A 95 -20.35 13.95 -6.24
CA ASP A 95 -20.40 15.23 -5.53
C ASP A 95 -19.02 15.95 -5.57
N PRO A 96 -18.92 17.15 -6.18
CA PRO A 96 -17.68 17.93 -6.24
C PRO A 96 -17.19 18.46 -4.88
N GLU A 97 -18.06 18.69 -3.90
CA GLU A 97 -17.63 19.18 -2.58
C GLU A 97 -16.94 18.08 -1.76
N VAL A 98 -17.48 16.86 -1.83
CA VAL A 98 -16.84 15.67 -1.25
C VAL A 98 -15.45 15.46 -1.86
N ARG A 99 -15.33 15.67 -3.18
CA ARG A 99 -14.03 15.60 -3.87
C ARG A 99 -13.00 16.54 -3.30
N ARG A 100 -13.37 17.82 -3.21
CA ARG A 100 -12.50 18.89 -2.73
C ARG A 100 -12.11 18.70 -1.26
N TYR A 101 -13.02 18.21 -0.42
CA TYR A 101 -12.75 17.96 0.99
C TYR A 101 -11.74 16.84 1.17
N VAL A 102 -11.89 15.73 0.45
CA VAL A 102 -10.99 14.59 0.60
C VAL A 102 -9.61 14.86 -0.03
N GLU A 103 -9.53 15.58 -1.15
CA GLU A 103 -8.25 16.07 -1.69
C GLU A 103 -7.47 16.90 -0.67
N LYS A 104 -8.15 17.77 0.09
CA LYS A 104 -7.51 18.55 1.16
C LYS A 104 -6.95 17.66 2.28
N LEU A 105 -7.68 16.61 2.67
CA LEU A 105 -7.21 15.65 3.69
C LEU A 105 -6.02 14.85 3.20
N ILE A 106 -6.02 14.44 1.93
CA ILE A 106 -4.91 13.73 1.28
C ILE A 106 -3.64 14.59 1.30
N ASN A 107 -3.72 15.85 0.87
CA ASN A 107 -2.57 16.75 0.84
C ASN A 107 -2.00 16.98 2.25
N THR A 108 -2.87 17.19 3.24
CA THR A 108 -2.45 17.33 4.64
C THR A 108 -1.74 16.08 5.17
N ALA A 109 -2.22 14.89 4.79
CA ALA A 109 -1.63 13.63 5.23
C ALA A 109 -0.26 13.35 4.58
N LEU A 110 -0.07 13.75 3.32
CA LEU A 110 1.22 13.65 2.61
C LEU A 110 2.26 14.61 3.21
N GLU A 111 1.89 15.86 3.49
CA GLU A 111 2.77 16.85 4.11
C GLU A 111 3.24 16.43 5.52
N ALA A 112 2.39 15.71 6.27
CA ALA A 112 2.73 15.21 7.60
C ALA A 112 3.73 14.04 7.60
N ASP A 113 3.84 13.28 6.51
CA ASP A 113 4.77 12.14 6.40
C ASP A 113 6.18 12.58 5.96
N ASP A 114 6.27 13.58 5.07
CA ASP A 114 7.55 14.19 4.68
C ASP A 114 8.25 14.86 5.86
N GLY A 115 7.50 15.43 6.81
CA GLY A 115 8.03 15.97 8.06
C GLY A 115 8.71 14.94 8.98
N LYS A 116 8.45 13.64 8.82
CA LYS A 116 9.09 12.58 9.62
C LYS A 116 10.40 12.05 9.00
N LYS A 117 10.67 12.32 7.72
CA LYS A 117 11.94 11.93 7.07
C LYS A 117 13.11 12.86 7.44
N ALA A 118 12.86 13.99 8.10
CA ALA A 118 13.87 14.94 8.54
C ALA A 118 14.12 14.87 10.07
N ALA A 119 14.52 13.71 10.60
CA ALA A 119 15.14 13.63 11.92
C ALA A 119 16.58 13.11 11.78
N PRO A 120 17.62 13.89 12.11
CA PRO A 120 18.99 13.42 12.03
C PRO A 120 19.19 12.27 13.03
N LYS A 121 19.70 11.13 12.53
CA LYS A 121 20.08 9.98 13.35
C LYS A 121 21.01 10.46 14.47
N LYS A 122 20.54 10.50 15.72
CA LYS A 122 21.38 10.72 16.89
C LYS A 122 22.45 9.62 16.90
N GLY A 123 23.70 10.02 16.70
CA GLY A 123 24.86 9.14 16.76
C GLY A 123 24.99 8.46 18.14
N PRO A 124 25.79 7.38 18.23
CA PRO A 124 25.85 6.57 19.44
C PRO A 124 26.35 7.38 20.64
N ARG A 125 25.63 7.24 21.75
CA ARG A 125 25.92 7.87 23.05
C ARG A 125 27.29 7.39 23.56
N PRO A 126 28.21 8.29 23.97
CA PRO A 126 29.52 7.88 24.47
C PRO A 126 29.37 7.14 25.81
N LYS A 127 30.07 6.01 25.95
CA LYS A 127 30.13 5.23 27.19
C LYS A 127 30.98 5.99 28.22
N THR A 128 30.42 6.27 29.38
CA THR A 128 31.17 6.80 30.52
C THR A 128 32.14 5.73 31.07
N PRO A 129 33.38 6.08 31.43
CA PRO A 129 34.32 5.13 31.99
C PRO A 129 33.98 4.81 33.45
N LYS A 130 34.03 3.52 33.78
CA LYS A 130 33.86 2.98 35.13
C LYS A 130 35.14 3.29 35.93
N LYS A 131 35.07 4.18 36.92
CA LYS A 131 36.17 4.38 37.88
C LYS A 131 36.24 3.17 38.82
N THR A 132 37.39 2.50 38.77
CA THR A 132 37.95 1.65 39.85
C THR A 132 38.37 2.50 41.04
#